data_AF-A0A265Q6S4-F1
#
_entry.id   AF-A0A265Q6S4-F1
#
_cell.length_a   1.000
_cell.length_b   1.000
_cell.length_c   1.000
_cell.angle_alpha   90.00
_cell.angle_beta   90.00
_cell.angle_gamma   90.00
#
_symmetry.space_group_name_H-M   'P 1'
#
loop_
_entity.id
_entity.type
_entity.pdbx_description
1 polymer ?
#
loop_
_entity_poly.entity_id
_entity_poly.type
_entity_poly.pdbx_seq_one_letter_code
_entity_poly.pdbx_strand_id
1 'polypeptide(L)'
;MKICEFKPISIDDIPAMADLLIHRQSFEGEVFPFLKNSCLNVKYATDILGKLFVNNKVIGIGAFTNNELVGYIIGEIKIDTLRGRHVWVPYEGIAIRMDQSSELIRNLYAKVSVAWLEQGCFMHYTIIPLGNQVYYDAYQRLSFFIQQVHGVMNMEDYKPFENVSDAEIRVANKMDSEMMGKMSSIIQSYHNSAPTFEPALPEVVLDMKAAYKSIVEENDETFLIAIKDMKELGFQEYCPITSDLMTPDNGVELGIAGTYYSQMGRGVGKKLMNEGCRIMKEKGYNSMITDWRITNLASSTFWPKCGFRPVAYRMVRYINSNIAWANFNNPSIKLL
;
A
#
# COMPACT_ATOMS: atom_id res chain seq x y z
N MET A 1 -18.04 -2.83 -27.38
CA MET A 1 -16.73 -3.35 -26.96
C MET A 1 -16.07 -3.99 -28.18
N LYS A 2 -14.84 -3.62 -28.54
CA LYS A 2 -14.07 -4.39 -29.52
C LYS A 2 -13.90 -5.81 -28.96
N ILE A 3 -14.02 -6.83 -29.81
CA ILE A 3 -13.85 -8.23 -29.39
C ILE A 3 -12.39 -8.38 -28.95
N CYS A 4 -12.17 -8.64 -27.66
CA CYS A 4 -10.85 -8.89 -27.10
C CYS A 4 -10.64 -10.39 -26.93
N GLU A 5 -9.46 -10.86 -27.32
CA GLU A 5 -8.99 -12.20 -26.98
C GLU A 5 -8.25 -12.15 -25.64
N PHE A 6 -8.48 -13.11 -24.74
CA PHE A 6 -7.83 -13.16 -23.43
C PHE A 6 -6.86 -14.33 -23.39
N LYS A 7 -5.59 -14.08 -23.07
CA LYS A 7 -4.53 -15.09 -23.02
C LYS A 7 -3.70 -14.96 -21.75
N PRO A 8 -3.11 -16.06 -21.24
CA PRO A 8 -2.04 -15.97 -20.25
C PRO A 8 -0.94 -15.04 -20.73
N ILE A 9 -0.43 -14.20 -19.83
CA ILE A 9 0.73 -13.36 -20.10
C ILE A 9 2.01 -14.09 -19.65
N SER A 10 3.09 -13.90 -20.40
CA SER A 10 4.42 -14.40 -20.07
C SER A 10 5.46 -13.28 -20.00
N ILE A 11 6.71 -13.67 -19.74
CA ILE A 11 7.87 -12.77 -19.81
C ILE A 11 8.03 -12.13 -21.21
N ASP A 12 7.53 -12.77 -22.26
CA ASP A 12 7.64 -12.28 -23.64
C ASP A 12 6.74 -11.07 -23.90
N ASP A 13 5.69 -10.87 -23.09
CA ASP A 13 4.76 -9.75 -23.20
C ASP A 13 5.25 -8.48 -22.47
N ILE A 14 6.34 -8.58 -21.69
CA ILE A 14 6.84 -7.48 -20.85
C ILE A 14 7.03 -6.17 -21.62
N PRO A 15 7.62 -6.14 -22.83
CA PRO A 15 7.76 -4.89 -23.58
C PRO A 15 6.42 -4.18 -23.79
N ALA A 16 5.38 -4.91 -24.21
CA ALA A 16 4.04 -4.36 -24.41
C ALA A 16 3.37 -3.95 -23.10
N MET A 17 3.61 -4.70 -22.01
CA MET A 17 3.12 -4.35 -20.68
C MET A 17 3.78 -3.06 -20.17
N ALA A 18 5.10 -2.91 -20.33
CA ALA A 18 5.84 -1.73 -19.91
C ALA A 18 5.35 -0.47 -20.64
N ASP A 19 5.07 -0.59 -21.94
CA ASP A 19 4.46 0.51 -22.70
C ASP A 19 3.11 0.91 -22.13
N LEU A 20 2.19 -0.04 -21.89
CA LEU A 20 0.89 0.25 -21.28
C LEU A 20 1.03 0.87 -19.88
N LEU A 21 1.96 0.36 -19.08
CA LEU A 21 2.21 0.84 -17.72
C LEU A 21 2.69 2.29 -17.70
N ILE A 22 3.61 2.67 -18.58
CA ILE A 22 4.12 4.05 -18.67
C ILE A 22 3.06 5.01 -19.21
N HIS A 23 2.20 4.58 -20.12
CA HIS A 23 1.07 5.42 -20.56
C HIS A 23 0.08 5.66 -19.43
N ARG A 24 -0.29 4.60 -18.67
CA ARG A 24 -1.09 4.75 -17.45
C ARG A 24 -0.41 5.70 -16.47
N GLN A 25 0.88 5.50 -16.20
CA GLN A 25 1.62 6.28 -15.22
C GLN A 25 1.79 7.75 -15.63
N SER A 26 1.93 8.02 -16.93
CA SER A 26 2.01 9.40 -17.44
C SER A 26 0.73 10.17 -17.12
N PHE A 27 -0.43 9.52 -17.25
CA PHE A 27 -1.72 10.09 -16.86
C PHE A 27 -1.85 10.28 -15.34
N GLU A 28 -1.37 9.32 -14.53
CA GLU A 28 -1.27 9.50 -13.07
C GLU A 28 -0.44 10.74 -12.72
N GLY A 29 0.65 10.98 -13.45
CA GLY A 29 1.50 12.17 -13.32
C GLY A 29 0.80 13.49 -13.68
N GLU A 30 -0.27 13.49 -14.48
CA GLU A 30 -1.06 14.70 -14.74
C GLU A 30 -1.89 15.10 -13.51
N VAL A 31 -2.41 14.12 -12.77
CA VAL A 31 -3.21 14.33 -11.55
C VAL A 31 -2.31 14.55 -10.33
N PHE A 32 -1.21 13.81 -10.25
CA PHE A 32 -0.23 13.84 -9.18
C PHE A 32 1.14 14.20 -9.74
N PRO A 33 1.48 15.50 -9.87
CA PRO A 33 2.71 15.94 -10.54
C PRO A 33 4.01 15.35 -10.00
N PHE A 34 4.07 14.98 -8.72
CA PHE A 34 5.24 14.35 -8.11
C PHE A 34 5.52 12.93 -8.65
N LEU A 35 4.56 12.29 -9.32
CA LEU A 35 4.74 11.01 -10.00
C LEU A 35 5.44 11.14 -11.36
N LYS A 36 5.72 12.37 -11.82
CA LYS A 36 6.65 12.63 -12.93
C LYS A 36 8.10 12.55 -12.43
N ASN A 37 8.42 11.41 -11.83
CA ASN A 37 9.69 11.13 -11.18
C ASN A 37 10.69 10.45 -12.12
N SER A 38 11.88 10.16 -11.62
CA SER A 38 12.97 9.48 -12.33
C SER A 38 12.62 8.06 -12.83
N CYS A 39 11.59 7.42 -12.24
CA CYS A 39 11.12 6.09 -12.61
C CYS A 39 10.10 6.09 -13.75
N LEU A 40 9.56 7.25 -14.18
CA LEU A 40 8.63 7.35 -15.30
C LEU A 40 9.35 7.18 -16.65
N ASN A 41 9.81 5.96 -16.93
CA ASN A 41 10.41 5.60 -18.20
C ASN A 41 10.25 4.09 -18.50
N VAL A 42 10.21 3.74 -19.79
CA VAL A 42 9.95 2.37 -20.25
C VAL A 42 10.99 1.38 -19.75
N LYS A 43 12.25 1.80 -19.59
CA LYS A 43 13.32 0.93 -19.07
C LYS A 43 13.03 0.52 -17.63
N TYR A 44 12.69 1.46 -16.75
CA TYR A 44 12.32 1.16 -15.37
C TYR A 44 11.10 0.22 -15.32
N ALA A 45 10.05 0.51 -16.10
CA ALA A 45 8.86 -0.34 -16.18
C ALA A 45 9.17 -1.76 -16.67
N THR A 46 10.04 -1.90 -17.66
CA THR A 46 10.52 -3.21 -18.16
C THR A 46 11.29 -3.95 -17.07
N ASP A 47 12.22 -3.28 -16.39
CA ASP A 47 13.06 -3.88 -15.35
C ASP A 47 12.23 -4.35 -14.15
N ILE A 48 11.26 -3.54 -13.68
CA ILE A 48 10.44 -3.91 -12.52
C ILE A 48 9.47 -5.05 -12.86
N LEU A 49 8.84 -5.04 -14.05
CA LEU A 49 8.01 -6.14 -14.51
C LEU A 49 8.86 -7.42 -14.68
N GLY A 50 10.06 -7.31 -15.24
CA GLY A 50 11.01 -8.43 -15.35
C GLY A 50 11.34 -9.05 -14.00
N LYS A 51 11.66 -8.23 -13.00
CA LYS A 51 11.90 -8.70 -11.63
C LYS A 51 10.69 -9.42 -11.03
N LEU A 52 9.47 -8.97 -11.32
CA LEU A 52 8.26 -9.64 -10.84
C LEU A 52 8.15 -11.07 -11.38
N PHE A 53 8.38 -11.29 -12.69
CA PHE A 53 8.31 -12.63 -13.30
C PHE A 53 9.46 -13.55 -12.88
N VAL A 54 10.67 -13.02 -12.69
CA VAL A 54 11.85 -13.84 -12.33
C VAL A 54 11.81 -14.26 -10.87
N ASN A 55 11.45 -13.35 -9.96
CA ASN A 55 11.62 -13.58 -8.53
C ASN A 55 10.39 -14.21 -7.88
N ASN A 56 9.24 -14.18 -8.54
CA ASN A 56 7.97 -14.54 -7.93
C ASN A 56 7.15 -15.50 -8.77
N LYS A 57 6.23 -16.22 -8.12
CA LYS A 57 5.21 -17.00 -8.81
C LYS A 57 4.10 -16.08 -9.29
N VAL A 58 4.23 -15.57 -10.51
CA VAL A 58 3.27 -14.67 -11.15
C VAL A 58 2.27 -15.45 -12.00
N ILE A 59 0.98 -15.13 -11.87
CA ILE A 59 -0.09 -15.59 -12.77
C ILE A 59 -0.85 -14.36 -13.27
N GLY A 60 -0.99 -14.25 -14.59
CA GLY A 60 -1.62 -13.10 -15.22
C GLY A 60 -2.34 -13.40 -16.52
N ILE A 61 -3.19 -12.46 -16.94
CA ILE A 61 -3.94 -12.49 -18.19
C ILE A 61 -3.75 -11.16 -18.91
N GLY A 62 -3.55 -11.22 -20.23
CA GLY A 62 -3.59 -10.11 -21.16
C GLY A 62 -4.85 -10.13 -22.00
N ALA A 63 -5.33 -8.95 -22.37
CA ALA A 63 -6.39 -8.75 -23.34
C ALA A 63 -5.80 -8.19 -24.64
N PHE A 64 -6.13 -8.81 -25.76
CA PHE A 64 -5.56 -8.50 -27.07
C PHE A 64 -6.65 -8.11 -28.07
N THR A 65 -6.38 -7.07 -28.86
CA THR A 65 -7.19 -6.67 -30.02
C THR A 65 -6.27 -6.63 -31.23
N ASN A 66 -6.57 -7.39 -32.29
CA ASN A 66 -5.71 -7.49 -33.48
C ASN A 66 -4.24 -7.83 -33.14
N ASN A 67 -4.03 -8.77 -32.21
CA ASN A 67 -2.72 -9.14 -31.64
C ASN A 67 -1.97 -8.04 -30.86
N GLU A 68 -2.57 -6.87 -30.64
CA GLU A 68 -2.00 -5.84 -29.77
C GLU A 68 -2.51 -6.00 -28.35
N LEU A 69 -1.62 -5.95 -27.35
CA LEU A 69 -1.98 -5.93 -25.95
C LEU A 69 -2.68 -4.60 -25.61
N VAL A 70 -3.94 -4.67 -25.18
CA VAL A 70 -4.75 -3.48 -24.81
C VAL A 70 -4.99 -3.38 -23.30
N GLY A 71 -4.58 -4.39 -22.54
CA GLY A 71 -4.60 -4.37 -21.09
C GLY A 71 -4.12 -5.67 -20.49
N TYR A 72 -3.64 -5.62 -19.25
CA TYR A 72 -3.17 -6.79 -18.53
C TYR A 72 -3.50 -6.71 -17.04
N ILE A 73 -3.53 -7.87 -16.40
CA ILE A 73 -3.49 -8.01 -14.95
C ILE A 73 -2.54 -9.16 -14.59
N ILE A 74 -1.62 -8.93 -13.66
CA ILE A 74 -0.71 -9.94 -13.12
C ILE A 74 -0.77 -9.92 -11.59
N GLY A 75 -0.71 -11.10 -10.98
CA GLY A 75 -0.71 -11.24 -9.53
C GLY A 75 0.35 -12.22 -9.06
N GLU A 76 1.06 -11.86 -7.99
CA GLU A 76 1.98 -12.73 -7.27
C GLU A 76 1.19 -13.66 -6.35
N ILE A 77 1.50 -14.97 -6.38
CA ILE A 77 0.99 -15.92 -5.39
C ILE A 77 1.87 -15.85 -4.14
N LYS A 78 1.30 -15.42 -3.02
CA LYS A 78 1.99 -15.26 -1.74
C LYS A 78 1.43 -16.20 -0.68
N ILE A 79 2.29 -16.55 0.28
CA ILE A 79 1.92 -17.34 1.45
C ILE A 79 2.60 -16.70 2.66
N ASP A 80 1.83 -16.25 3.63
CA ASP A 80 2.35 -15.75 4.91
C ASP A 80 1.45 -16.19 6.08
N THR A 81 1.93 -16.07 7.32
CA THR A 81 1.20 -16.52 8.52
C THR A 81 -0.10 -15.75 8.76
N LEU A 82 -0.15 -14.47 8.38
CA LEU A 82 -1.28 -13.59 8.67
C LEU A 82 -2.43 -13.77 7.68
N ARG A 83 -2.10 -13.95 6.40
CA ARG A 83 -3.05 -14.02 5.28
C ARG A 83 -3.15 -15.42 4.69
N GLY A 84 -2.34 -16.38 5.14
CA GLY A 84 -2.22 -17.64 4.44
C GLY A 84 -1.92 -17.43 2.95
N ARG A 85 -2.51 -18.27 2.11
CA ARG A 85 -2.35 -18.18 0.66
C ARG A 85 -3.26 -17.12 0.03
N HIS A 86 -2.67 -16.20 -0.71
CA HIS A 86 -3.37 -15.08 -1.33
C HIS A 86 -2.68 -14.62 -2.62
N VAL A 87 -3.38 -13.78 -3.38
CA VAL A 87 -2.81 -13.08 -4.54
C VAL A 87 -2.50 -11.64 -4.15
N TRP A 88 -1.35 -11.15 -4.60
CA TRP A 88 -0.98 -9.74 -4.53
C TRP A 88 -0.78 -9.18 -5.93
N VAL A 89 -1.67 -8.29 -6.37
CA VAL A 89 -1.49 -7.48 -7.58
C VAL A 89 -0.74 -6.21 -7.16
N PRO A 90 0.56 -6.06 -7.51
CA PRO A 90 1.32 -4.86 -7.16
C PRO A 90 0.80 -3.64 -7.95
N TYR A 91 1.32 -2.46 -7.64
CA TYR A 91 0.90 -1.21 -8.30
C TYR A 91 1.13 -1.24 -9.82
N GLU A 92 2.19 -1.91 -10.26
CA GLU A 92 2.57 -2.17 -11.65
C GLU A 92 1.76 -3.30 -12.30
N GLY A 93 1.03 -4.05 -11.47
CA GLY A 93 0.41 -5.32 -11.84
C GLY A 93 -0.81 -5.18 -12.73
N ILE A 94 -1.24 -3.96 -13.05
CA ILE A 94 -2.39 -3.72 -13.91
C ILE A 94 -2.24 -2.42 -14.72
N ALA A 95 -2.44 -2.53 -16.02
CA ALA A 95 -2.60 -1.38 -16.91
C ALA A 95 -3.60 -1.71 -18.03
N ILE A 96 -4.32 -0.70 -18.50
CA ILE A 96 -5.18 -0.78 -19.69
C ILE A 96 -4.87 0.40 -20.59
N ARG A 97 -5.09 0.25 -21.90
CA ARG A 97 -4.93 1.35 -22.85
C ARG A 97 -5.98 2.44 -22.56
N MET A 98 -5.60 3.70 -22.76
CA MET A 98 -6.43 4.86 -22.38
C MET A 98 -7.80 4.95 -23.09
N ASP A 99 -7.98 4.27 -24.22
CA ASP A 99 -9.25 4.17 -24.94
C ASP A 99 -10.19 3.08 -24.37
N GLN A 100 -9.75 2.32 -23.35
CA GLN A 100 -10.50 1.24 -22.74
C GLN A 100 -11.25 1.71 -21.49
N SER A 101 -12.38 1.06 -21.22
CA SER A 101 -13.21 1.34 -20.04
C SER A 101 -12.88 0.40 -18.87
N SER A 102 -13.43 0.71 -17.70
CA SER A 102 -13.38 -0.14 -16.50
C SER A 102 -13.89 -1.57 -16.74
N GLU A 103 -14.72 -1.82 -17.77
CA GLU A 103 -15.17 -3.17 -18.13
C GLU A 103 -14.02 -4.09 -18.58
N LEU A 104 -12.96 -3.54 -19.20
CA LEU A 104 -11.82 -4.37 -19.60
C LEU A 104 -11.14 -4.98 -18.37
N ILE A 105 -10.96 -4.18 -17.30
CA ILE A 105 -10.41 -4.63 -16.03
C ILE A 105 -11.29 -5.72 -15.41
N ARG A 106 -12.62 -5.54 -15.44
CA ARG A 106 -13.56 -6.54 -14.92
C ARG A 106 -13.48 -7.86 -15.67
N ASN A 107 -13.33 -7.82 -16.99
CA ASN A 107 -13.17 -9.02 -17.81
C ASN A 107 -11.79 -9.69 -17.61
N LEU A 108 -10.70 -8.90 -17.54
CA LEU A 108 -9.37 -9.38 -17.17
C LEU A 108 -9.39 -10.12 -15.83
N TYR A 109 -10.00 -9.50 -14.81
CA TYR A 109 -10.17 -10.10 -13.49
C TYR A 109 -10.98 -11.40 -13.53
N ALA A 110 -12.10 -11.41 -14.26
CA ALA A 110 -12.96 -12.59 -14.40
C ALA A 110 -12.18 -13.79 -14.99
N LYS A 111 -11.23 -13.55 -15.88
CA LYS A 111 -10.36 -14.60 -16.42
C LYS A 111 -9.27 -15.03 -15.46
N VAL A 112 -8.49 -14.08 -14.92
CA VAL A 112 -7.32 -14.42 -14.10
C VAL A 112 -7.71 -15.02 -12.74
N SER A 113 -8.86 -14.61 -12.19
CA SER A 113 -9.31 -15.08 -10.87
C SER A 113 -9.59 -16.58 -10.83
N VAL A 114 -9.95 -17.21 -11.96
CA VAL A 114 -10.10 -18.67 -12.05
C VAL A 114 -8.76 -19.34 -11.78
N ALA A 115 -7.69 -18.91 -12.46
CA ALA A 115 -6.34 -19.45 -12.30
C ALA A 115 -5.80 -19.21 -10.88
N TRP A 116 -6.15 -18.08 -10.26
CA TRP A 116 -5.78 -17.80 -8.87
C TRP A 116 -6.51 -18.70 -7.86
N LEU A 117 -7.81 -18.98 -8.08
CA LEU A 117 -8.59 -19.90 -7.25
C LEU A 117 -8.07 -21.34 -7.35
N GLU A 118 -7.62 -21.77 -8.54
CA GLU A 118 -6.97 -23.07 -8.73
C GLU A 118 -5.66 -23.20 -7.91
N GLN A 119 -5.01 -22.08 -7.60
CA GLN A 119 -3.87 -22.07 -6.68
C GLN A 119 -4.28 -22.11 -5.20
N GLY A 120 -5.58 -22.09 -4.87
CA GLY A 120 -6.10 -22.00 -3.51
C GLY A 120 -6.06 -20.58 -2.93
N CYS A 121 -5.97 -19.55 -3.78
CA CYS A 121 -5.98 -18.16 -3.32
C CYS A 121 -7.43 -17.66 -3.27
N PHE A 122 -7.96 -17.44 -2.06
CA PHE A 122 -9.32 -16.92 -1.87
C PHE A 122 -9.34 -15.45 -1.44
N MET A 123 -8.17 -14.85 -1.26
CA MET A 123 -8.00 -13.45 -0.88
C MET A 123 -7.18 -12.80 -1.97
N HIS A 124 -7.78 -11.83 -2.66
CA HIS A 124 -7.14 -11.12 -3.75
C HIS A 124 -6.90 -9.68 -3.29
N TYR A 125 -5.63 -9.29 -3.20
CA TYR A 125 -5.21 -7.94 -2.88
C TYR A 125 -4.72 -7.25 -4.15
N THR A 126 -4.98 -5.96 -4.26
CA THR A 126 -4.53 -5.13 -5.37
C THR A 126 -4.19 -3.75 -4.89
N ILE A 127 -3.07 -3.19 -5.36
CA ILE A 127 -2.78 -1.77 -5.23
C ILE A 127 -3.23 -1.09 -6.51
N ILE A 128 -4.21 -0.19 -6.40
CA ILE A 128 -4.77 0.52 -7.56
C ILE A 128 -4.37 2.00 -7.53
N PRO A 129 -4.07 2.59 -8.69
CA PRO A 129 -3.88 4.03 -8.80
C PRO A 129 -5.20 4.80 -8.68
N LEU A 130 -5.12 6.09 -8.33
CA LEU A 130 -6.28 6.97 -8.14
C LEU A 130 -6.34 8.16 -9.11
N GLY A 131 -5.34 8.37 -9.96
CA GLY A 131 -5.35 9.44 -10.96
C GLY A 131 -6.38 9.17 -12.05
N ASN A 132 -6.52 7.91 -12.47
CA ASN A 132 -7.60 7.48 -13.36
C ASN A 132 -8.70 6.69 -12.63
N GLN A 133 -9.90 7.28 -12.57
CA GLN A 133 -11.07 6.74 -11.90
C GLN A 133 -11.49 5.34 -12.41
N VAL A 134 -11.12 4.96 -13.65
CA VAL A 134 -11.48 3.64 -14.22
C VAL A 134 -11.02 2.46 -13.36
N TYR A 135 -9.88 2.59 -12.67
CA TYR A 135 -9.35 1.54 -11.80
C TYR A 135 -10.23 1.36 -10.56
N TYR A 136 -10.50 2.46 -9.85
CA TYR A 136 -11.37 2.44 -8.68
C TYR A 136 -12.76 1.91 -9.01
N ASP A 137 -13.36 2.40 -10.10
CA ASP A 137 -14.70 1.99 -10.53
C ASP A 137 -14.76 0.49 -10.87
N ALA A 138 -13.73 -0.03 -11.54
CA ALA A 138 -13.67 -1.46 -11.88
C ALA A 138 -13.63 -2.34 -10.62
N TYR A 139 -12.74 -2.03 -9.68
CA TYR A 139 -12.54 -2.84 -8.48
C TYR A 139 -13.70 -2.71 -7.49
N GLN A 140 -14.27 -1.52 -7.34
CA GLN A 140 -15.50 -1.34 -6.56
C GLN A 140 -16.65 -2.22 -7.12
N ARG A 141 -16.83 -2.24 -8.45
CA ARG A 141 -17.85 -3.06 -9.12
C ARG A 141 -17.52 -4.56 -9.18
N LEU A 142 -16.29 -4.94 -8.78
CA LEU A 142 -15.89 -6.32 -8.49
C LEU A 142 -16.04 -6.67 -7.01
N SER A 143 -16.63 -5.80 -6.19
CA SER A 143 -16.79 -5.99 -4.74
C SER A 143 -15.46 -6.10 -3.98
N PHE A 144 -14.42 -5.45 -4.50
CA PHE A 144 -13.26 -5.13 -3.68
C PHE A 144 -13.60 -3.94 -2.78
N PHE A 145 -13.07 -3.94 -1.56
CA PHE A 145 -13.19 -2.84 -0.62
C PHE A 145 -11.80 -2.32 -0.27
N ILE A 146 -11.72 -1.03 0.06
CA ILE A 146 -10.47 -0.38 0.48
C ILE A 146 -10.04 -0.99 1.81
N GLN A 147 -8.78 -1.41 1.89
CA GLN A 147 -8.15 -1.90 3.12
C GLN A 147 -7.09 -0.91 3.62
N GLN A 148 -6.26 -0.41 2.70
CA GLN A 148 -5.20 0.55 2.99
C GLN A 148 -5.31 1.75 2.07
N VAL A 149 -4.98 2.91 2.60
CA VAL A 149 -4.71 4.12 1.84
C VAL A 149 -3.22 4.37 1.83
N HIS A 150 -2.66 4.60 0.64
CA HIS A 150 -1.32 5.15 0.48
C HIS A 150 -1.46 6.63 0.15
N GLY A 151 -0.83 7.48 0.97
CA GLY A 151 -0.95 8.92 0.89
C GLY A 151 0.39 9.61 0.72
N VAL A 152 0.37 10.73 0.00
CA VAL A 152 1.55 11.58 -0.23
C VAL A 152 1.22 12.99 0.21
N MET A 153 2.19 13.65 0.83
CA MET A 153 2.13 15.05 1.25
C MET A 153 3.34 15.77 0.68
N ASN A 154 3.12 16.83 -0.09
CA ASN A 154 4.18 17.79 -0.40
C ASN A 154 4.50 18.57 0.88
N MET A 155 5.75 18.55 1.31
CA MET A 155 6.15 19.21 2.55
C MET A 155 6.01 20.73 2.47
N GLU A 156 6.11 21.35 1.29
CA GLU A 156 5.88 22.79 1.11
C GLU A 156 4.45 23.20 1.49
N ASP A 157 3.48 22.32 1.27
CA ASP A 157 2.07 22.54 1.60
C ASP A 157 1.76 22.33 3.09
N TYR A 158 2.70 21.76 3.87
CA TYR A 158 2.49 21.47 5.29
C TYR A 158 2.34 22.76 6.11
N LYS A 159 1.20 22.87 6.81
CA LYS A 159 0.91 23.96 7.75
C LYS A 159 1.05 23.45 9.18
N PRO A 160 2.02 23.94 9.96
CA PRO A 160 2.19 23.53 11.34
C PRO A 160 0.92 23.77 12.18
N PHE A 161 0.60 22.83 13.06
CA PHE A 161 -0.49 22.98 14.00
C PHE A 161 -0.14 24.00 15.09
N GLU A 162 -1.06 24.89 15.43
CA GLU A 162 -0.89 25.87 16.51
C GLU A 162 -1.12 25.24 17.90
N ASN A 163 -2.25 24.54 18.07
CA ASN A 163 -2.63 23.91 19.34
C ASN A 163 -2.01 22.50 19.45
N VAL A 164 -0.84 22.45 20.08
CA VAL A 164 -0.01 21.24 20.27
C VAL A 164 0.22 20.93 21.75
N SER A 165 0.66 19.70 22.03
CA SER A 165 1.10 19.30 23.37
C SER A 165 2.36 20.08 23.78
N ASP A 166 2.56 20.24 25.09
CA ASP A 166 3.79 20.74 25.72
C ASP A 166 4.85 19.62 25.91
N ALA A 167 4.61 18.43 25.37
CA ALA A 167 5.57 17.33 25.37
C ALA A 167 6.88 17.72 24.66
N GLU A 168 7.99 17.26 25.21
CA GLU A 168 9.30 17.34 24.57
C GLU A 168 9.33 16.34 23.41
N ILE A 169 9.77 16.79 22.23
CA ILE A 169 10.08 15.91 21.11
C ILE A 169 11.57 15.88 20.93
N ARG A 170 12.14 14.68 20.90
CA ARG A 170 13.55 14.48 20.61
C ARG A 170 13.77 13.27 19.70
N VAL A 171 14.94 13.22 19.08
CA VAL A 171 15.41 12.05 18.36
C VAL A 171 15.70 10.93 19.38
N ALA A 172 15.23 9.72 19.09
CA ALA A 172 15.52 8.55 19.88
C ALA A 172 16.99 8.13 19.70
N ASN A 173 17.56 7.52 20.72
CA ASN A 173 18.92 6.96 20.67
C ASN A 173 18.91 5.53 21.19
N LYS A 174 20.06 4.85 21.11
CA LYS A 174 20.22 3.44 21.52
C LYS A 174 19.72 3.14 22.94
N MET A 175 19.77 4.12 23.87
CA MET A 175 19.29 3.94 25.25
C MET A 175 17.76 3.87 25.35
N ASP A 176 17.04 4.24 24.29
CA ASP A 176 15.57 4.23 24.24
C ASP A 176 15.00 2.86 23.83
N SER A 177 15.82 1.82 23.62
CA SER A 177 15.39 0.49 23.14
C SER A 177 14.21 -0.09 23.95
N GLU A 178 14.29 -0.09 25.28
CA GLU A 178 13.20 -0.59 26.13
C GLU A 178 11.93 0.28 26.04
N MET A 179 12.09 1.60 25.87
CA MET A 179 10.97 2.52 25.67
C MET A 179 10.27 2.24 24.34
N MET A 180 11.02 2.03 23.26
CA MET A 180 10.48 1.64 21.95
C MET A 180 9.74 0.31 22.03
N GLY A 181 10.31 -0.69 22.73
CA GLY A 181 9.67 -1.98 22.96
C GLY A 181 8.30 -1.86 23.66
N LYS A 182 8.11 -0.91 24.58
CA LYS A 182 6.80 -0.66 25.21
C LYS A 182 5.78 -0.08 24.24
N MET A 183 6.23 0.83 23.37
CA MET A 183 5.38 1.51 22.39
C MET A 183 4.97 0.61 21.19
N SER A 184 5.60 -0.55 21.00
CA SER A 184 5.26 -1.53 19.94
C SER A 184 3.80 -1.96 19.89
N SER A 185 3.10 -1.89 21.03
CA SER A 185 1.69 -2.25 21.15
C SER A 185 0.73 -1.16 20.64
N ILE A 186 1.19 0.08 20.49
CA ILE A 186 0.32 1.23 20.19
C ILE A 186 -0.43 1.00 18.87
N ILE A 187 0.28 0.79 17.77
CA ILE A 187 -0.34 0.64 16.44
C ILE A 187 -1.25 -0.58 16.40
N GLN A 188 -0.79 -1.71 16.93
CA GLN A 188 -1.57 -2.94 16.98
C GLN A 188 -2.86 -2.77 17.79
N SER A 189 -2.83 -1.99 18.88
CA SER A 189 -4.04 -1.72 19.67
C SER A 189 -5.13 -1.01 18.87
N TYR A 190 -4.76 -0.06 17.99
CA TYR A 190 -5.72 0.59 17.07
C TYR A 190 -6.22 -0.38 16.01
N HIS A 191 -5.34 -1.22 15.46
CA HIS A 191 -5.71 -2.19 14.43
C HIS A 191 -6.59 -3.33 14.97
N ASN A 192 -6.37 -3.77 16.21
CA ASN A 192 -7.15 -4.83 16.84
C ASN A 192 -8.51 -4.35 17.40
N SER A 193 -8.67 -3.03 17.57
CA SER A 193 -9.90 -2.42 18.04
C SER A 193 -10.91 -2.18 16.93
N ALA A 194 -12.17 -1.93 17.31
CA ALA A 194 -13.20 -1.51 16.38
C ALA A 194 -12.84 -0.15 15.71
N PRO A 195 -13.15 0.03 14.41
CA PRO A 195 -13.77 -0.90 13.47
C PRO A 195 -12.74 -1.68 12.60
N THR A 196 -11.48 -1.81 13.03
CA THR A 196 -10.42 -2.42 12.20
C THR A 196 -10.34 -3.94 12.36
N PHE A 197 -10.39 -4.45 13.59
CA PHE A 197 -10.44 -5.88 13.92
C PHE A 197 -9.35 -6.76 13.26
N GLU A 198 -8.16 -6.24 13.04
CA GLU A 198 -7.00 -7.03 12.60
C GLU A 198 -6.51 -7.92 13.76
N PRO A 199 -6.26 -9.21 13.54
CA PRO A 199 -5.86 -10.13 14.59
C PRO A 199 -4.45 -9.81 15.12
N ALA A 200 -4.30 -9.83 16.44
CA ALA A 200 -3.00 -9.75 17.11
C ALA A 200 -2.53 -11.17 17.47
N LEU A 201 -1.87 -11.83 16.52
CA LEU A 201 -1.33 -13.18 16.73
C LEU A 201 -0.11 -13.11 17.68
N PRO A 202 -0.01 -13.97 18.72
CA PRO A 202 1.05 -13.90 19.72
C PRO A 202 2.47 -13.86 19.14
N GLU A 203 2.74 -14.68 18.13
CA GLU A 203 4.03 -14.72 17.43
C GLU A 203 4.35 -13.38 16.74
N VAL A 204 3.37 -12.78 16.06
CA VAL A 204 3.53 -11.47 15.40
C VAL A 204 3.73 -10.36 16.43
N VAL A 205 3.02 -10.41 17.56
CA VAL A 205 3.15 -9.43 18.65
C VAL A 205 4.56 -9.46 19.25
N LEU A 206 5.09 -10.66 19.48
CA LEU A 206 6.45 -10.85 20.02
C LEU A 206 7.52 -10.35 19.05
N ASP A 207 7.40 -10.71 17.76
CA ASP A 207 8.33 -10.27 16.72
C ASP A 207 8.31 -8.76 16.56
N MET A 208 7.14 -8.12 16.54
CA MET A 208 7.00 -6.66 16.49
C MET A 208 7.65 -5.98 17.69
N LYS A 209 7.50 -6.53 18.89
CA LYS A 209 8.14 -5.98 20.09
C LYS A 209 9.68 -6.04 19.98
N ALA A 210 10.22 -7.14 19.47
CA ALA A 210 11.66 -7.27 19.23
C ALA A 210 12.14 -6.27 18.17
N ALA A 211 11.41 -6.14 17.05
CA ALA A 211 11.74 -5.19 15.98
C ALA A 211 11.77 -3.74 16.47
N TYR A 212 10.83 -3.33 17.32
CA TYR A 212 10.83 -1.99 17.91
C TYR A 212 12.02 -1.76 18.84
N LYS A 213 12.49 -2.78 19.55
CA LYS A 213 13.67 -2.65 20.43
C LYS A 213 14.96 -2.42 19.64
N SER A 214 15.09 -3.04 18.48
CA SER A 214 16.27 -2.90 17.60
C SER A 214 16.22 -1.64 16.73
N ILE A 215 15.10 -0.94 16.68
CA ILE A 215 14.88 0.16 15.71
C ILE A 215 15.74 1.41 15.96
N VAL A 216 16.28 1.54 17.18
CA VAL A 216 17.18 2.63 17.58
C VAL A 216 18.66 2.26 17.49
N GLU A 217 18.96 1.11 16.86
CA GLU A 217 20.32 0.72 16.48
C GLU A 217 20.76 1.52 15.23
N GLU A 218 22.03 1.43 14.83
CA GLU A 218 22.64 2.32 13.82
C GLU A 218 21.97 2.22 12.43
N ASN A 219 20.96 3.06 12.19
CA ASN A 219 20.26 3.20 10.92
C ASN A 219 20.24 4.68 10.47
N ASP A 220 20.10 4.91 9.16
CA ASP A 220 19.89 6.24 8.57
C ASP A 220 18.48 6.82 8.85
N GLU A 221 17.65 6.06 9.57
CA GLU A 221 16.27 6.37 9.94
C GLU A 221 16.20 7.41 11.06
N THR A 222 15.16 8.24 11.06
CA THR A 222 14.93 9.22 12.12
C THR A 222 13.73 8.85 12.96
N PHE A 223 14.00 8.48 14.20
CA PHE A 223 12.97 8.20 15.19
C PHE A 223 12.75 9.40 16.08
N LEU A 224 11.52 9.93 16.09
CA LEU A 224 11.10 10.94 17.04
C LEU A 224 10.24 10.32 18.13
N ILE A 225 10.50 10.71 19.37
CA ILE A 225 9.71 10.30 20.52
C ILE A 225 9.18 11.53 21.25
N ALA A 226 7.92 11.43 21.69
CA ALA A 226 7.27 12.43 22.52
C ALA A 226 7.33 12.00 23.98
N ILE A 227 7.90 12.84 24.84
CA ILE A 227 8.07 12.56 26.27
C ILE A 227 7.48 13.69 27.10
N LYS A 228 6.82 13.34 28.19
CA LYS A 228 6.42 14.28 29.24
C LYS A 228 6.48 13.60 30.61
N ASP A 229 7.00 14.29 31.62
CA ASP A 229 7.14 13.78 32.99
C ASP A 229 7.81 12.39 33.03
N MET A 230 8.88 12.22 32.24
CA MET A 230 9.63 10.96 32.07
C MET A 230 8.81 9.78 31.50
N LYS A 231 7.66 10.03 30.89
CA LYS A 231 6.81 9.02 30.25
C LYS A 231 6.74 9.24 28.75
N GLU A 232 6.87 8.15 28.00
CA GLU A 232 6.67 8.14 26.57
C GLU A 232 5.18 8.27 26.22
N LEU A 233 4.87 9.14 25.27
CA LEU A 233 3.49 9.46 24.87
C LEU A 233 3.16 8.96 23.45
N GLY A 234 4.18 8.86 22.61
CA GLY A 234 4.06 8.49 21.21
C GLY A 234 5.39 8.62 20.47
N PHE A 235 5.38 8.19 19.21
CA PHE A 235 6.56 8.14 18.36
C PHE A 235 6.20 8.32 16.89
N GLN A 236 7.19 8.65 16.08
CA GLN A 236 7.17 8.63 14.62
C GLN A 236 8.52 8.17 14.08
N GLU A 237 8.50 7.35 13.04
CA GLU A 237 9.66 6.94 12.26
C GLU A 237 9.66 7.66 10.92
N TYR A 238 10.84 8.05 10.45
CA TYR A 238 11.06 8.60 9.13
C TYR A 238 12.21 7.87 8.43
N CYS A 239 11.90 7.21 7.31
CA CYS A 239 12.88 6.43 6.53
C CYS A 239 13.04 7.01 5.11
N PRO A 240 14.26 7.20 4.60
CA PRO A 240 14.45 7.59 3.21
C PRO A 240 13.82 6.56 2.27
N ILE A 241 13.13 7.00 1.23
CA ILE A 241 12.53 6.09 0.24
C ILE A 241 13.42 5.94 -0.98
N THR A 242 13.37 4.77 -1.60
CA THR A 242 13.82 4.61 -2.98
C THR A 242 12.65 4.91 -3.91
N SER A 243 12.83 5.84 -4.86
CA SER A 243 11.78 6.17 -5.82
C SER A 243 11.30 4.95 -6.61
N ASP A 244 9.99 4.89 -6.83
CA ASP A 244 9.31 3.94 -7.70
C ASP A 244 8.17 4.63 -8.48
N LEU A 245 7.29 3.87 -9.14
CA LEU A 245 6.17 4.47 -9.89
C LEU A 245 5.07 5.04 -8.98
N MET A 246 5.04 4.77 -7.69
CA MET A 246 4.01 5.25 -6.75
C MET A 246 4.52 6.39 -5.84
N THR A 247 5.83 6.63 -5.82
CA THR A 247 6.49 7.52 -4.85
C THR A 247 7.23 8.68 -5.52
N PRO A 248 7.38 9.83 -4.84
CA PRO A 248 8.13 10.97 -5.37
C PRO A 248 9.65 10.74 -5.39
N ASP A 249 10.37 11.51 -6.19
CA ASP A 249 11.82 11.64 -6.03
C ASP A 249 12.17 12.42 -4.76
N ASN A 250 13.21 11.97 -4.05
CA ASN A 250 13.73 12.62 -2.85
C ASN A 250 12.65 12.78 -1.74
N GLY A 251 11.90 11.70 -1.51
CA GLY A 251 10.90 11.60 -0.46
C GLY A 251 11.40 10.88 0.80
N VAL A 252 10.57 10.93 1.84
CA VAL A 252 10.73 10.17 3.08
C VAL A 252 9.42 9.48 3.43
N GLU A 253 9.48 8.28 3.98
CA GLU A 253 8.33 7.54 4.48
C GLU A 253 8.16 7.79 5.98
N LEU A 254 6.98 8.26 6.37
CA LEU A 254 6.48 8.14 7.73
C LEU A 254 5.93 6.72 7.91
N GLY A 255 6.81 5.77 8.21
CA GLY A 255 6.52 4.33 8.16
C GLY A 255 5.66 3.86 9.33
N ILE A 256 6.11 4.16 10.54
CA ILE A 256 5.31 3.92 11.75
C ILE A 256 5.09 5.22 12.53
N ALA A 257 3.87 5.38 13.02
CA ALA A 257 3.50 6.50 13.86
C ALA A 257 2.43 6.08 14.86
N GLY A 258 2.62 6.44 16.12
CA GLY A 258 1.75 6.04 17.20
C GLY A 258 1.66 7.07 18.30
N THR A 259 0.50 7.19 18.92
CA THR A 259 0.31 7.92 20.17
C THR A 259 -0.61 7.07 21.05
N TYR A 260 -0.28 6.93 22.33
CA TYR A 260 -1.12 6.16 23.24
C TYR A 260 -2.56 6.69 23.24
N TYR A 261 -3.53 5.78 23.34
CA TYR A 261 -4.96 6.15 23.33
C TYR A 261 -5.31 7.18 24.41
N SER A 262 -4.71 7.07 25.60
CA SER A 262 -4.87 8.03 26.70
C SER A 262 -4.40 9.46 26.39
N GLN A 263 -3.60 9.63 25.33
CA GLN A 263 -3.07 10.90 24.87
C GLN A 263 -3.80 11.45 23.63
N MET A 264 -4.83 10.74 23.14
CA MET A 264 -5.64 11.23 22.03
C MET A 264 -6.33 12.55 22.38
N GLY A 265 -6.41 13.44 21.38
CA GLY A 265 -6.96 14.79 21.55
C GLY A 265 -6.06 15.78 22.31
N ARG A 266 -4.92 15.36 22.87
CA ARG A 266 -4.00 16.24 23.63
C ARG A 266 -2.91 16.92 22.79
N GLY A 267 -2.94 16.75 21.47
CA GLY A 267 -2.00 17.42 20.56
C GLY A 267 -0.60 16.79 20.48
N VAL A 268 -0.38 15.60 21.04
CA VAL A 268 0.93 14.88 20.96
C VAL A 268 1.28 14.56 19.51
N GLY A 269 0.40 13.90 18.76
CA GLY A 269 0.62 13.59 17.35
C GLY A 269 0.85 14.84 16.48
N LYS A 270 0.16 15.95 16.79
CA LYS A 270 0.36 17.23 16.11
C LYS A 270 1.76 17.80 16.36
N LYS A 271 2.24 17.74 17.61
CA LYS A 271 3.58 18.19 17.98
C LYS A 271 4.66 17.35 17.30
N LEU A 272 4.50 16.02 17.31
CA LEU A 272 5.36 15.08 16.58
C LEU A 272 5.41 15.42 15.08
N MET A 273 4.26 15.62 14.44
CA MET A 273 4.20 15.98 13.02
C MET A 273 4.88 17.33 12.71
N ASN A 274 4.68 18.35 13.55
CA ASN A 274 5.35 19.64 13.38
C ASN A 274 6.88 19.50 13.38
N GLU A 275 7.42 18.78 14.37
CA GLU A 275 8.87 18.58 14.49
C GLU A 275 9.41 17.65 13.40
N GLY A 276 8.69 16.58 13.07
CA GLY A 276 9.05 15.67 11.98
C GLY A 276 9.14 16.39 10.64
N CYS A 277 8.12 17.17 10.27
CA CYS A 277 8.15 17.95 9.05
C CYS A 277 9.30 18.97 9.05
N ARG A 278 9.55 19.67 10.18
CA ARG A 278 10.69 20.59 10.29
C ARG A 278 12.02 19.90 10.05
N ILE A 279 12.29 18.79 10.74
CA ILE A 279 13.56 18.05 10.64
C ILE A 279 13.72 17.46 9.23
N MET A 280 12.67 16.90 8.63
CA MET A 280 12.77 16.31 7.29
C MET A 280 13.00 17.38 6.21
N LYS A 281 12.42 18.57 6.36
CA LYS A 281 12.75 19.74 5.50
C LYS A 281 14.20 20.16 5.65
N GLU A 282 14.71 20.24 6.88
CA GLU A 282 16.13 20.57 7.15
C GLU A 282 17.09 19.54 6.54
N LYS A 283 16.67 18.28 6.44
CA LYS A 283 17.41 17.21 5.75
C LYS A 283 17.30 17.26 4.22
N GLY A 284 16.48 18.16 3.66
CA GLY A 284 16.35 18.36 2.22
C GLY A 284 15.29 17.52 1.53
N TYR A 285 14.42 16.82 2.27
CA TYR A 285 13.29 16.10 1.68
C TYR A 285 12.17 17.06 1.26
N ASN A 286 11.53 16.77 0.12
CA ASN A 286 10.46 17.61 -0.42
C ASN A 286 9.05 17.02 -0.18
N SER A 287 8.96 15.72 0.05
CA SER A 287 7.71 14.98 0.09
C SER A 287 7.76 13.92 1.16
N MET A 288 6.60 13.66 1.75
CA MET A 288 6.42 12.60 2.74
C MET A 288 5.36 11.63 2.24
N ILE A 289 5.64 10.34 2.34
CA ILE A 289 4.65 9.29 2.09
C ILE A 289 4.28 8.63 3.41
N THR A 290 3.07 8.10 3.48
CA THR A 290 2.64 7.23 4.59
C THR A 290 1.49 6.36 4.11
N ASP A 291 1.14 5.36 4.90
CA ASP A 291 -0.07 4.59 4.66
C ASP A 291 -0.85 4.36 5.95
N TRP A 292 -2.13 4.03 5.78
CA TRP A 292 -2.98 3.71 6.92
C TRP A 292 -4.13 2.77 6.56
N ARG A 293 -4.57 1.99 7.54
CA ARG A 293 -5.83 1.25 7.47
C ARG A 293 -6.98 2.23 7.34
N ILE A 294 -7.80 2.12 6.30
CA ILE A 294 -8.95 3.02 6.12
C ILE A 294 -9.96 2.92 7.28
N THR A 295 -10.01 1.77 7.95
CA THR A 295 -10.85 1.52 9.14
C THR A 295 -10.21 2.02 10.44
N ASN A 296 -8.92 2.37 10.45
CA ASN A 296 -8.32 3.07 11.58
C ASN A 296 -8.76 4.54 11.52
N LEU A 297 -9.81 4.86 12.29
CA LEU A 297 -10.43 6.20 12.29
C LEU A 297 -9.50 7.31 12.77
N ALA A 298 -8.57 6.99 13.68
CA ALA A 298 -7.59 7.96 14.16
C ALA A 298 -6.68 8.40 13.01
N SER A 299 -6.06 7.44 12.32
CA SER A 299 -5.19 7.70 11.16
C SER A 299 -5.96 8.31 9.99
N SER A 300 -7.16 7.77 9.68
CA SER A 300 -8.00 8.26 8.57
C SER A 300 -8.53 9.68 8.77
N THR A 301 -8.52 10.18 10.01
CA THR A 301 -8.83 11.58 10.30
C THR A 301 -7.57 12.43 10.39
N PHE A 302 -6.50 11.90 10.97
CA PHE A 302 -5.31 12.67 11.29
C PHE A 302 -4.44 12.94 10.06
N TRP A 303 -4.14 11.95 9.24
CA TRP A 303 -3.24 12.12 8.09
C TRP A 303 -3.79 13.09 7.03
N PRO A 304 -5.08 13.05 6.65
CA PRO A 304 -5.64 14.07 5.77
C PRO A 304 -5.55 15.49 6.35
N LYS A 305 -5.68 15.66 7.68
CA LYS A 305 -5.50 16.96 8.34
C LYS A 305 -4.04 17.44 8.35
N CYS A 306 -3.08 16.51 8.33
CA CYS A 306 -1.67 16.85 8.14
C CYS A 306 -1.37 17.27 6.69
N GLY A 307 -2.22 16.93 5.72
CA GLY A 307 -2.06 17.28 4.31
C GLY A 307 -1.77 16.11 3.39
N PHE A 308 -1.73 14.88 3.90
CA PHE A 308 -1.60 13.67 3.06
C PHE A 308 -2.83 13.49 2.18
N ARG A 309 -2.61 13.30 0.89
CA ARG A 309 -3.66 13.02 -0.10
C ARG A 309 -3.53 11.57 -0.57
N PRO A 310 -4.62 10.79 -0.65
CA PRO A 310 -4.60 9.45 -1.23
C PRO A 310 -4.11 9.46 -2.68
N VAL A 311 -3.21 8.54 -3.02
CA VAL A 311 -2.66 8.37 -4.38
C VAL A 311 -2.87 6.96 -4.92
N ALA A 312 -2.97 6.00 -4.00
CA ALA A 312 -3.29 4.62 -4.31
C ALA A 312 -4.10 4.01 -3.16
N TYR A 313 -4.93 3.03 -3.50
CA TYR A 313 -5.59 2.17 -2.52
C TYR A 313 -5.09 0.74 -2.64
N ARG A 314 -4.76 0.13 -1.49
CA ARG A 314 -4.81 -1.32 -1.41
C ARG A 314 -6.25 -1.74 -1.19
N MET A 315 -6.83 -2.39 -2.19
CA MET A 315 -8.16 -2.98 -2.08
C MET A 315 -8.05 -4.50 -1.96
N VAL A 316 -9.02 -5.11 -1.29
CA VAL A 316 -9.09 -6.57 -1.12
C VAL A 316 -10.48 -7.10 -1.40
N ARG A 317 -10.53 -8.32 -1.91
CA ARG A 317 -11.75 -9.12 -2.05
C ARG A 317 -11.55 -10.48 -1.40
N TYR A 318 -12.48 -10.82 -0.51
CA TYR A 318 -12.60 -12.15 0.06
C TYR A 318 -13.57 -12.98 -0.78
N ILE A 319 -13.12 -14.13 -1.24
CA ILE A 319 -13.94 -15.13 -1.93
C ILE A 319 -14.20 -16.26 -0.94
N ASN A 320 -15.45 -16.75 -0.90
CA ASN A 320 -15.78 -17.88 -0.05
C ASN A 320 -15.03 -19.13 -0.54
N SER A 321 -14.19 -19.71 0.31
CA SER A 321 -13.35 -20.87 -0.03
C SER A 321 -14.16 -22.13 -0.37
N ASN A 322 -15.44 -22.19 -0.01
CA ASN A 322 -16.32 -23.28 -0.44
C ASN A 322 -16.44 -23.38 -1.97
N ILE A 323 -16.17 -22.31 -2.74
CA ILE A 323 -16.16 -22.38 -4.20
C ILE A 323 -15.19 -23.43 -4.75
N ALA A 324 -14.17 -23.83 -3.98
CA ALA A 324 -13.23 -24.88 -4.35
C ALA A 324 -13.91 -26.24 -4.61
N TRP A 325 -15.01 -26.53 -3.90
CA TRP A 325 -15.73 -27.79 -4.02
C TRP A 325 -17.22 -27.61 -4.36
N ALA A 326 -17.85 -26.53 -3.92
CA ALA A 326 -19.26 -26.22 -4.15
C ALA A 326 -19.45 -25.44 -5.45
N ASN A 327 -19.19 -26.09 -6.59
CA ASN A 327 -19.34 -25.50 -7.91
C ASN A 327 -19.89 -26.54 -8.91
N PHE A 328 -20.40 -26.07 -10.06
CA PHE A 328 -20.99 -26.93 -11.08
C PHE A 328 -19.99 -27.83 -11.84
N ASN A 329 -18.68 -27.74 -11.56
CA ASN A 329 -17.72 -28.74 -12.04
C ASN A 329 -17.67 -29.97 -11.13
N ASN A 330 -18.13 -29.87 -9.87
CA ASN A 330 -18.20 -30.99 -8.95
C ASN A 330 -19.24 -32.03 -9.41
N PRO A 331 -18.84 -33.30 -9.66
CA PRO A 331 -19.75 -34.35 -10.09
C PRO A 331 -20.95 -34.54 -9.16
N SER A 332 -20.77 -34.38 -7.84
CA SER A 332 -21.85 -34.55 -6.86
C SER A 332 -22.95 -33.50 -6.99
N ILE A 333 -22.63 -32.30 -7.49
CA ILE A 333 -23.62 -31.23 -7.73
C ILE A 333 -24.30 -31.41 -9.09
N LYS A 334 -23.59 -31.92 -10.11
CA LYS A 334 -24.15 -32.18 -11.44
C LYS A 334 -25.28 -33.21 -11.45
N LEU A 335 -25.40 -34.01 -10.39
CA LEU A 335 -26.40 -35.07 -10.24
C LEU A 335 -27.69 -34.60 -9.54
N LEU A 336 -27.73 -33.36 -9.04
CA LEU A 336 -28.93 -32.68 -8.51
C LEU A 336 -29.68 -31.99 -9.64
#